data_AF-A0A7J6PLQ5-F1
#
_entry.id   AF-A0A7J6PLQ5-F1
#
_cell.length_a   1.000
_cell.length_b   1.000
_cell.length_c   1.000
_cell.angle_alpha   90.00
_cell.angle_beta   90.00
_cell.angle_gamma   90.00
#
_symmetry.space_group_name_H-M   'P 1'
#
loop_
_entity.id
_entity.type
_entity.pdbx_description
1 polymer ?
#
loop_
_entity_poly.entity_id
_entity_poly.type
_entity_poly.pdbx_seq_one_letter_code
_entity_poly.pdbx_strand_id
1 'polypeptide(L)'
;RAFILALLHGLGMPASEFSVGLTRVFLRARQLEFLEKLKGSGEAQVDEDIIKEVLARVARQRFKSAVHAVIICQRLPKILKASKRLRTLAIFADKIWLVYRIKRATSRLLAAARRCLGQESAFWNLAGSCCHFSQLGSK
;
A
#
# COMPACT_ATOMS: atom_id res chain seq x y z
N ARG A 1 -6.73 14.15 -24.16
CA ARG A 1 -5.76 15.10 -23.56
C ARG A 1 -4.55 15.37 -24.46
N ALA A 2 -3.69 14.37 -24.74
CA ALA A 2 -2.46 14.58 -25.52
C ALA A 2 -2.70 15.13 -26.94
N PHE A 3 -3.74 14.66 -27.63
CA PHE A 3 -4.13 15.16 -28.96
C PHE A 3 -4.51 16.64 -28.93
N ILE A 4 -5.42 17.03 -28.02
CA ILE A 4 -5.90 18.42 -27.93
C ILE A 4 -4.77 19.37 -27.51
N LEU A 5 -3.91 18.97 -26.58
CA LEU A 5 -2.73 19.75 -26.20
C LEU A 5 -1.81 20.00 -27.40
N ALA A 6 -1.55 18.95 -28.16
CA ALA A 6 -0.66 19.03 -29.31
C ALA A 6 -1.28 19.86 -30.45
N LEU A 7 -2.60 19.78 -30.64
CA LEU A 7 -3.34 20.61 -31.59
C LEU A 7 -3.36 22.09 -31.18
N LEU A 8 -3.56 22.40 -29.91
CA LEU A 8 -3.51 23.78 -29.39
C LEU A 8 -2.09 24.38 -29.47
N HIS A 9 -1.07 23.57 -29.17
CA HIS A 9 0.32 23.96 -29.40
C HIS A 9 0.60 24.22 -30.88
N GLY A 10 0.03 23.40 -31.76
CA GLY A 10 0.23 23.55 -33.20
C GLY A 10 -0.47 24.77 -33.79
N LEU A 11 -1.54 25.24 -33.16
CA LEU A 11 -2.18 26.51 -33.45
C LEU A 11 -1.44 27.72 -32.83
N GLY A 12 -0.28 27.50 -32.21
CA GLY A 12 0.54 28.56 -31.62
C GLY A 12 -0.01 29.14 -30.31
N MET A 13 -0.96 28.49 -29.64
CA MET A 13 -1.49 29.00 -28.37
C MET A 13 -0.49 28.78 -27.23
N PRO A 14 -0.17 29.83 -26.44
CA PRO A 14 0.67 29.68 -25.26
C PRO A 14 -0.06 28.91 -24.16
N ALA A 15 0.69 28.06 -23.45
CA ALA A 15 0.16 27.17 -22.40
C ALA A 15 -0.48 27.90 -21.20
N SER A 16 -0.27 29.20 -21.06
CA SER A 16 -0.89 30.06 -20.04
C SER A 16 -2.36 30.42 -20.33
N GLU A 17 -2.81 30.22 -21.57
CA GLU A 17 -4.10 30.73 -22.05
C GLU A 17 -5.18 29.65 -22.19
N PHE A 18 -4.81 28.38 -22.04
CA PHE A 18 -5.73 27.25 -22.04
C PHE A 18 -5.47 26.33 -20.85
N SER A 19 -6.53 25.73 -20.31
CA SER A 19 -6.45 24.69 -19.29
C SER A 19 -7.14 23.43 -19.80
N VAL A 20 -6.42 22.31 -19.77
CA VAL A 20 -6.95 21.02 -20.24
C VAL A 20 -7.28 20.15 -19.04
N GLY A 21 -8.59 20.05 -18.74
CA GLY A 21 -9.13 19.12 -17.77
C GLY A 21 -9.13 17.67 -18.27
N LEU A 22 -9.78 16.78 -17.50
CA LEU A 22 -9.81 15.35 -17.83
C LEU A 22 -10.64 15.07 -19.10
N THR A 23 -11.79 15.73 -19.20
CA THR A 23 -12.80 15.54 -20.26
C THR A 23 -13.07 16.80 -21.09
N ARG A 24 -12.70 17.98 -20.58
CA ARG A 24 -13.01 19.28 -21.19
C ARG A 24 -11.77 20.17 -21.30
N VAL A 25 -11.78 21.06 -22.28
CA VAL A 25 -10.75 22.09 -22.48
C VAL A 25 -11.39 23.44 -22.18
N PHE A 26 -10.73 24.22 -21.35
CA PHE A 26 -11.13 25.56 -20.95
C PHE A 26 -10.20 26.56 -21.63
N LEU A 27 -10.79 27.48 -22.39
CA LEU A 27 -10.09 28.55 -23.09
C LEU A 27 -10.53 29.89 -22.50
N ARG A 28 -9.63 30.87 -22.43
CA ARG A 28 -10.03 32.25 -22.09
C ARG A 28 -10.88 32.85 -23.21
N ALA A 29 -11.82 33.74 -22.86
CA ALA A 29 -12.83 34.27 -23.79
C ALA A 29 -12.24 34.83 -25.10
N ARG A 30 -11.12 35.57 -25.04
CA ARG A 30 -10.44 36.13 -26.22
C ARG A 30 -9.90 35.08 -27.20
N GLN A 31 -9.56 33.90 -26.71
CA GLN A 31 -9.04 32.77 -27.51
C GLN A 31 -10.18 31.93 -28.13
N LEU A 32 -11.38 31.97 -27.53
CA LEU A 32 -12.56 31.32 -28.09
C LEU A 32 -13.01 32.01 -29.38
N GLU A 33 -13.07 33.34 -29.38
CA GLU A 33 -13.39 34.13 -30.58
C GLU A 33 -12.36 33.91 -31.70
N PHE A 34 -11.08 33.72 -31.35
CA PHE A 34 -10.04 33.42 -32.32
C PHE A 34 -10.24 32.04 -32.98
N LEU A 35 -10.57 31.01 -32.18
CA LEU A 35 -10.92 29.68 -32.69
C LEU A 35 -12.20 29.69 -33.52
N GLU A 36 -13.21 30.47 -33.15
CA GLU A 36 -14.46 30.58 -33.91
C GLU A 36 -14.24 31.31 -35.24
N LYS A 37 -13.39 32.35 -35.27
CA LYS A 37 -12.99 33.02 -36.51
C LYS A 37 -12.23 32.08 -37.43
N LEU A 38 -11.28 31.29 -36.90
CA LEU A 38 -10.56 30.25 -37.65
C LEU A 38 -11.48 29.14 -38.19
N LYS A 39 -12.53 28.78 -37.43
CA LYS A 39 -13.53 27.80 -37.86
C LYS A 39 -14.44 28.37 -38.95
N GLY A 40 -14.79 29.66 -38.87
CA GLY A 40 -15.68 30.35 -39.80
C GLY A 40 -15.03 30.74 -41.12
N SER A 41 -13.71 30.95 -41.14
CA SER A 41 -12.99 31.42 -42.34
C SER A 41 -12.65 30.31 -43.35
N GLY A 42 -12.82 29.02 -43.02
CA GLY A 42 -12.54 27.89 -43.93
C GLY A 42 -11.05 27.67 -44.26
N GLU A 43 -10.25 28.73 -44.22
CA GLU A 43 -8.80 28.76 -44.35
C GLU A 43 -8.15 28.83 -42.97
N ALA A 44 -8.32 27.77 -42.17
CA ALA A 44 -7.36 27.57 -41.09
C ALA A 44 -6.06 27.10 -41.77
N GLN A 45 -5.12 28.02 -42.02
CA GLN A 45 -3.73 27.71 -42.37
C GLN A 45 -3.06 27.02 -41.18
N VAL A 46 -3.53 25.81 -40.85
CA VAL A 46 -2.85 24.93 -39.93
C VAL A 46 -1.77 24.27 -40.76
N ASP A 47 -0.53 24.65 -40.47
CA ASP A 47 0.64 24.11 -41.13
C ASP A 47 0.63 22.57 -41.01
N GLU A 48 0.61 21.90 -42.16
CA GLU A 48 0.41 20.45 -42.24
C GLU A 48 1.57 19.69 -41.58
N ASP A 49 2.75 20.31 -41.54
CA ASP A 49 3.94 19.77 -40.90
C ASP A 49 3.81 19.72 -39.37
N ILE A 50 3.12 20.70 -38.79
CA ILE A 50 2.81 20.73 -37.37
C ILE A 50 1.83 19.60 -37.02
N ILE A 51 0.83 19.36 -37.87
CA ILE A 51 -0.12 18.25 -37.68
C ILE A 51 0.62 16.90 -37.71
N LYS A 52 1.54 16.71 -38.66
CA LYS A 52 2.35 15.48 -38.77
C LYS A 52 3.23 15.28 -37.53
N GLU A 53 3.86 16.34 -37.02
CA GLU A 53 4.66 16.26 -35.80
C GLU A 53 3.82 15.88 -34.57
N VAL A 54 2.64 16.49 -34.44
CA VAL A 54 1.66 16.21 -33.38
C VAL A 54 1.21 14.76 -33.42
N LEU A 55 0.83 14.25 -34.59
CA LEU A 55 0.43 12.86 -34.77
C LEU A 55 1.56 11.90 -34.42
N ALA A 56 2.78 12.18 -34.88
CA ALA A 56 3.96 11.38 -34.54
C ALA A 56 4.23 11.37 -33.03
N ARG A 57 4.08 12.51 -32.35
CA ARG A 57 4.26 12.62 -30.90
C ARG A 57 3.19 11.82 -30.13
N VAL A 58 1.93 11.90 -30.55
CA VAL A 58 0.82 11.12 -29.95
C VAL A 58 1.02 9.63 -30.18
N ALA A 59 1.43 9.22 -31.39
CA ALA A 59 1.73 7.82 -31.71
C ALA A 59 2.87 7.27 -30.83
N ARG A 60 3.97 8.01 -30.72
CA ARG A 60 5.10 7.66 -29.82
C ARG A 60 4.65 7.52 -28.37
N GLN A 61 3.79 8.41 -27.90
CA GLN A 61 3.31 8.37 -26.52
C GLN A 61 2.38 7.17 -26.28
N ARG A 62 1.48 6.86 -27.21
CA ARG A 62 0.65 5.65 -27.15
C ARG A 62 1.48 4.38 -27.18
N PHE A 63 2.52 4.34 -28.01
CA PHE A 63 3.43 3.20 -28.05
C PHE A 63 4.16 3.01 -26.72
N LYS A 64 4.72 4.08 -26.14
CA LYS A 64 5.33 4.04 -24.80
C LYS A 64 4.35 3.58 -23.73
N SER A 65 3.10 4.09 -23.74
CA SER A 65 2.06 3.65 -22.80
C SER A 65 1.71 2.17 -22.96
N ALA A 66 1.62 1.66 -24.19
CA ALA A 66 1.37 0.26 -24.45
C ALA A 66 2.54 -0.62 -23.96
N VAL A 67 3.79 -0.23 -24.25
CA VAL A 67 4.99 -0.92 -23.74
C VAL A 67 5.00 -0.94 -22.21
N HIS A 68 4.73 0.20 -21.57
CA HIS A 68 4.64 0.27 -20.11
C HIS A 68 3.53 -0.62 -19.56
N ALA A 69 2.35 -0.65 -20.19
CA ALA A 69 1.26 -1.52 -19.79
C ALA A 69 1.66 -3.00 -19.86
N VAL A 70 2.33 -3.43 -20.93
CA VAL A 70 2.85 -4.80 -21.07
C VAL A 70 3.88 -5.12 -19.99
N ILE A 71 4.84 -4.22 -19.76
CA ILE A 71 5.86 -4.39 -18.70
C ILE A 71 5.19 -4.50 -17.32
N ILE A 72 4.21 -3.66 -17.04
CA ILE A 72 3.45 -3.70 -15.79
C ILE A 72 2.69 -5.02 -15.69
N CYS A 73 1.94 -5.42 -16.71
CA CYS A 73 1.21 -6.70 -16.72
C CYS A 73 2.14 -7.90 -16.54
N GLN A 74 3.37 -7.85 -17.06
CA GLN A 74 4.36 -8.90 -16.87
C GLN A 74 4.96 -8.90 -15.45
N ARG A 75 5.14 -7.72 -14.84
CA ARG A 75 5.72 -7.57 -13.49
C ARG A 75 4.69 -7.76 -12.38
N LEU A 76 3.44 -7.40 -12.62
CA LEU A 76 2.32 -7.49 -11.67
C LEU A 76 2.18 -8.88 -11.03
N PRO A 77 2.18 -10.02 -11.77
CA PRO A 77 2.08 -11.34 -11.14
C PRO A 77 3.29 -11.66 -10.25
N LYS A 78 4.48 -11.17 -10.55
CA LYS A 78 5.68 -11.35 -9.70
C LYS A 78 5.52 -10.59 -8.39
N ILE A 79 5.02 -9.35 -8.45
CA ILE A 79 4.75 -8.51 -7.26
C ILE A 79 3.63 -9.11 -6.41
N LEU A 80 2.55 -9.58 -7.03
CA LEU A 80 1.45 -10.24 -6.33
C LEU A 80 1.90 -11.54 -5.64
N LYS A 81 2.76 -12.33 -6.28
CA LYS A 81 3.37 -13.52 -5.66
C LYS A 81 4.28 -13.15 -4.49
N ALA A 82 5.08 -12.09 -4.59
CA ALA A 82 5.92 -11.60 -3.50
C ALA A 82 5.09 -11.10 -2.32
N SER A 83 4.03 -10.34 -2.57
CA SER A 83 3.11 -9.84 -1.54
C SER A 83 2.39 -10.96 -0.81
N LYS A 84 1.94 -12.01 -1.53
CA LYS A 84 1.37 -13.22 -0.91
C LYS A 84 2.37 -13.89 0.03
N ARG A 85 3.63 -14.07 -0.40
CA ARG A 85 4.69 -14.66 0.45
C ARG A 85 4.95 -13.85 1.72
N LEU A 86 5.02 -12.52 1.60
CA LEU A 86 5.20 -11.63 2.76
C LEU A 86 4.03 -11.71 3.74
N ARG A 87 2.79 -11.76 3.24
CA ARG A 87 1.59 -11.97 4.10
C ARG A 87 1.64 -13.31 4.81
N THR A 88 2.03 -14.38 4.12
CA THR A 88 2.16 -15.70 4.74
C THR A 88 3.22 -15.70 5.85
N LEU A 89 4.38 -15.08 5.62
CA LEU A 89 5.44 -14.96 6.63
C LEU A 89 5.01 -14.14 7.84
N ALA A 90 4.26 -13.05 7.64
CA ALA A 90 3.70 -12.26 8.74
C ALA A 90 2.73 -13.10 9.61
N ILE A 91 1.84 -13.87 8.98
CA ILE A 91 0.91 -14.77 9.70
C ILE A 91 1.69 -15.84 10.49
N PHE A 92 2.76 -16.40 9.92
CA PHE A 92 3.61 -17.36 10.62
C PHE A 92 4.34 -16.70 11.81
N ALA A 93 4.89 -15.50 11.64
CA ALA A 93 5.55 -14.76 12.70
C ALA A 93 4.59 -14.47 13.87
N ASP A 94 3.36 -14.04 13.59
CA ASP A 94 2.34 -13.79 14.61
C ASP A 94 1.96 -15.07 15.36
N LYS A 95 1.79 -16.20 14.64
CA LYS A 95 1.50 -17.50 15.27
C LYS A 95 2.66 -17.98 16.14
N ILE A 96 3.90 -17.86 15.67
CA ILE A 96 5.10 -18.21 16.44
C ILE A 96 5.20 -17.35 17.70
N TRP A 97 4.94 -16.05 17.58
CA TRP A 97 4.95 -15.12 18.70
C TRP A 97 3.86 -15.43 19.73
N LEU A 98 2.65 -15.79 19.28
CA LEU A 98 1.55 -16.23 20.15
C LEU A 98 1.93 -17.49 20.93
N VAL A 99 2.49 -18.50 20.26
CA VAL A 99 2.95 -19.74 20.89
C VAL A 99 4.05 -19.47 21.91
N TYR A 100 5.01 -18.60 21.58
CA TYR A 100 6.05 -18.17 22.51
C TYR A 100 5.45 -17.48 23.75
N ARG A 101 4.48 -16.57 23.55
CA ARG A 101 3.80 -15.87 24.64
C ARG A 101 3.04 -16.83 25.56
N ILE A 102 2.33 -17.81 25.00
CA ILE A 102 1.61 -18.84 25.76
C ILE A 102 2.61 -19.69 26.55
N LYS A 103 3.68 -20.19 25.92
CA LYS A 103 4.74 -20.95 26.64
C LYS A 103 5.38 -20.14 27.76
N ARG A 104 5.60 -18.84 27.56
CA ARG A 104 6.16 -17.95 28.59
C ARG A 104 5.18 -17.74 29.75
N ALA A 105 3.88 -17.65 29.48
CA ALA A 105 2.87 -17.55 30.52
C ALA A 105 2.72 -18.87 31.30
N THR A 106 2.64 -20.01 30.61
CA THR A 106 2.49 -21.32 31.24
C THR A 106 3.72 -21.72 32.04
N SER A 107 4.93 -21.43 31.57
CA SER A 107 6.17 -21.66 32.34
C SER A 107 6.22 -20.85 33.64
N ARG A 108 5.72 -19.60 33.63
CA ARG A 108 5.59 -18.79 34.84
C ARG A 108 4.56 -19.36 35.81
N LEU A 109 3.42 -19.80 35.31
CA LEU A 109 2.37 -20.43 36.12
C LEU A 109 2.84 -21.77 36.71
N LEU A 110 3.52 -22.61 35.93
CA LEU A 110 4.10 -23.86 36.40
C LEU A 110 5.22 -23.63 37.43
N ALA A 111 6.05 -22.59 37.25
CA ALA A 111 7.07 -22.21 38.23
C ALA A 111 6.48 -21.63 39.53
N ALA A 112 5.30 -21.02 39.48
CA ALA A 112 4.55 -20.59 40.66
C ALA A 112 3.88 -21.78 41.36
N ALA A 113 3.22 -22.66 40.60
CA ALA A 113 2.58 -23.87 41.13
C ALA A 113 3.58 -24.80 41.82
N ARG A 114 4.79 -24.96 41.27
CA ARG A 114 5.88 -25.72 41.94
C ARG A 114 6.31 -25.11 43.28
N ARG A 115 6.27 -23.78 43.42
CA ARG A 115 6.59 -23.11 44.69
C ARG A 115 5.50 -23.35 45.73
N CYS A 116 4.24 -23.31 45.34
CA CYS A 116 3.12 -23.61 46.25
C CYS A 116 3.14 -25.08 46.71
N LEU A 117 3.34 -26.03 45.79
CA LEU A 117 3.42 -27.47 46.14
C LEU A 117 4.63 -27.79 47.02
N GLY A 118 5.77 -27.10 46.84
CA GLY A 118 6.93 -27.25 47.73
C GLY A 118 6.72 -26.63 49.12
N GLN A 119 5.84 -25.64 49.24
CA GLN A 119 5.50 -25.01 50.52
C GLN A 119 4.47 -25.84 51.29
N GLU A 120 3.55 -26.51 50.59
CA GLU A 120 2.55 -27.40 51.19
C GLU A 120 3.21 -28.65 51.80
N SER A 121 4.19 -29.25 51.11
CA SER A 121 4.97 -30.36 51.68
C SER A 121 5.82 -29.94 52.89
N ALA A 122 6.34 -28.71 52.90
CA ALA A 122 7.04 -28.16 54.07
C ALA A 122 6.08 -27.87 55.26
N PHE A 123 4.86 -27.40 54.97
CA PHE A 123 3.82 -27.15 55.97
C PHE A 123 3.35 -28.44 56.66
N TRP A 124 3.09 -29.52 55.91
CA TRP A 124 2.74 -30.81 56.50
C TRP A 124 3.89 -31.44 57.31
N ASN A 125 5.15 -31.25 56.90
CA ASN A 125 6.32 -31.71 57.67
C ASN A 125 6.52 -30.94 58.99
N LEU A 126 6.21 -29.64 59.02
CA LEU A 126 6.21 -28.83 60.24
C LEU A 126 5.01 -29.16 61.16
N ALA A 127 3.82 -29.36 60.58
CA ALA A 127 2.63 -29.77 61.34
C ALA A 127 2.76 -31.18 61.94
N GLY A 128 3.38 -32.12 61.22
CA GLY A 128 3.69 -33.46 61.73
C GLY A 128 4.71 -33.46 62.87
N SER A 129 5.62 -32.49 62.89
CA SER A 129 6.61 -32.33 63.96
C SER A 129 6.01 -31.73 65.24
N CYS A 130 4.99 -30.88 65.13
CA CYS A 130 4.29 -30.31 66.29
C CYS A 130 3.34 -31.29 66.98
N CYS A 131 2.79 -32.29 66.27
CA CYS A 131 1.95 -33.31 66.89
C CYS A 131 2.72 -34.31 67.78
N HIS A 132 4.05 -34.37 67.68
CA HIS A 132 4.85 -35.27 68.50
C HIS A 132 5.31 -34.68 69.84
N PHE A 133 5.12 -33.37 70.07
CA PHE A 133 5.58 -32.69 71.29
C PHE A 133 4.52 -32.59 72.40
N SER A 134 3.27 -32.96 72.13
CA SER A 134 2.16 -32.80 73.09
C SER A 134 1.86 -34.04 73.95
N GLN A 135 2.68 -35.09 73.92
CA GLN A 135 2.49 -36.30 74.78
C GLN A 135 3.49 -36.45 75.94
N LEU A 136 4.34 -35.46 76.22
CA LEU A 136 5.34 -35.52 77.30
C LEU A 136 5.09 -34.53 78.44
N GLY A 137 3.81 -34.22 78.71
CA GLY A 137 3.43 -33.22 79.71
C GLY A 137 2.09 -33.47 80.38
N SER A 138 1.87 -34.66 80.96
CA SER A 138 0.94 -34.77 82.08
C SER A 138 1.52 -35.75 83.10
N LYS A 139 1.91 -35.17 84.24
CA LYS A 139 2.20 -35.88 85.48
C LYS A 139 0.95 -36.58 86.00
#